data_AF-A0A836FDP0-F1
#
_entry.id   AF-A0A836FDP0-F1
#
_cell.length_a   1.000
_cell.length_b   1.000
_cell.length_c   1.000
_cell.angle_alpha   90.00
_cell.angle_beta   90.00
_cell.angle_gamma   90.00
#
_symmetry.space_group_name_H-M   'P 1'
#
loop_
_entity.id
_entity.type
_entity.pdbx_description
1 polymer ?
#
loop_
_entity_poly.entity_id
_entity_poly.type
_entity_poly.pdbx_seq_one_letter_code
_entity_poly.pdbx_strand_id
1 'polypeptide(L)'
;MSKFLPNKVYLRGILLHYFIQKKSAAEAHRILVQTYGDNALSDTTCRDWFRRFKNNDFQLEDKERLTMKTHLRRYQNLEKYYKLMSQLFQNV
;
A
#
# COMPACT_ATOMS: atom_id res chain seq x y z
N MET A 1 -26.20 -3.81 11.24
CA MET A 1 -25.24 -3.79 10.10
C MET A 1 -23.83 -3.68 10.65
N SER A 2 -22.91 -4.53 10.22
CA SER A 2 -21.49 -4.37 10.56
C SER A 2 -20.97 -3.06 9.97
N LYS A 3 -20.29 -2.24 10.76
CA LYS A 3 -19.69 -0.98 10.30
C LYS A 3 -18.54 -1.33 9.35
N PHE A 4 -18.72 -1.10 8.05
CA PHE A 4 -17.63 -1.23 7.08
C PHE A 4 -16.53 -0.23 7.43
N LEU A 5 -15.31 -0.72 7.61
CA LEU A 5 -14.12 0.10 7.88
C LEU A 5 -13.22 0.05 6.65
N PRO A 6 -13.12 1.15 5.87
CA PRO A 6 -12.32 1.15 4.66
C PRO A 6 -10.83 1.05 5.01
N ASN A 7 -10.11 0.16 4.32
CA ASN A 7 -8.65 0.12 4.42
C ASN A 7 -8.00 1.15 3.48
N LYS A 8 -6.69 1.38 3.65
CA LYS A 8 -5.96 2.39 2.87
C LYS A 8 -5.96 2.11 1.36
N VAL A 9 -5.80 0.86 0.94
CA VAL A 9 -5.77 0.47 -0.48
C VAL A 9 -7.13 0.74 -1.13
N TYR A 10 -8.21 0.39 -0.44
CA TYR A 10 -9.57 0.68 -0.87
C TYR A 10 -9.80 2.20 -1.06
N LEU A 11 -9.41 3.03 -0.10
CA LEU A 11 -9.55 4.49 -0.22
C LEU A 11 -8.70 5.07 -1.37
N ARG A 12 -7.51 4.52 -1.61
CA ARG A 12 -6.65 4.91 -2.74
C ARG A 12 -7.27 4.54 -4.09
N GLY A 13 -7.96 3.41 -4.17
CA GLY A 13 -8.75 3.02 -5.34
C GLY A 13 -9.89 4.01 -5.64
N ILE A 14 -10.56 4.50 -4.60
CA ILE A 14 -11.58 5.56 -4.74
C ILE A 14 -10.94 6.86 -5.26
N LEU A 15 -9.76 7.24 -4.75
CA LEU A 15 -9.04 8.42 -5.28
C LEU A 15 -8.70 8.26 -6.76
N LEU A 16 -8.27 7.07 -7.19
CA LEU A 16 -8.00 6.79 -8.60
C LEU A 16 -9.27 6.94 -9.46
N HIS A 17 -10.40 6.43 -8.98
CA HIS A 17 -11.69 6.60 -9.65
C HIS A 17 -12.05 8.09 -9.83
N TYR A 18 -11.90 8.91 -8.79
CA TYR A 18 -12.14 10.36 -8.88
C TYR A 18 -11.13 11.08 -9.79
N PHE A 19 -9.88 10.64 -9.81
CA PHE A 19 -8.88 11.16 -10.73
C PHE A 19 -9.24 10.89 -12.19
N ILE A 20 -9.71 9.68 -12.51
CA ILE A 20 -10.19 9.32 -13.86
C ILE A 20 -11.38 10.19 -14.27
N GLN A 21 -12.28 10.47 -13.33
CA GLN A 21 -13.40 11.42 -13.51
C GLN A 21 -12.98 12.90 -13.60
N LYS A 22 -11.67 13.20 -13.61
CA LYS A 22 -11.13 14.57 -13.68
C LYS A 22 -11.53 15.49 -12.52
N LYS A 23 -11.89 14.92 -11.36
CA LYS A 23 -12.04 15.71 -10.13
C LYS A 23 -10.68 16.21 -9.66
N SER A 24 -10.67 17.27 -8.85
CA SER A 24 -9.48 17.70 -8.11
C SER A 24 -9.26 16.87 -6.84
N ALA A 25 -8.03 16.89 -6.30
CA ALA A 25 -7.73 16.25 -5.03
C ALA A 25 -8.57 16.81 -3.87
N ALA A 26 -8.88 18.10 -3.91
CA ALA A 26 -9.69 18.78 -2.89
C ALA A 26 -11.16 18.31 -2.94
N GLU A 27 -11.74 18.17 -4.14
CA GLU A 27 -13.10 17.61 -4.30
C GLU A 27 -13.15 16.16 -3.83
N ALA A 28 -12.18 15.34 -4.24
CA ALA A 28 -12.08 13.94 -3.81
C ALA A 28 -11.98 13.82 -2.28
N HIS A 29 -11.17 14.67 -1.65
CA HIS A 29 -11.05 14.71 -0.19
C HIS A 29 -12.37 15.09 0.50
N ARG A 30 -13.07 16.13 0.02
CA ARG A 30 -14.39 16.52 0.56
C ARG A 30 -15.39 15.36 0.49
N ILE A 31 -15.47 14.68 -0.64
CA ILE A 31 -16.38 13.53 -0.83
C ILE A 31 -15.99 12.36 0.10
N LEU A 32 -14.70 12.08 0.25
CA LEU A 32 -14.21 11.03 1.17
C LEU A 32 -14.56 11.34 2.63
N VAL A 33 -14.34 12.56 3.11
CA VAL A 33 -14.68 12.98 4.47
C VAL A 33 -16.19 12.88 4.70
N GLN A 34 -17.00 13.31 3.73
CA GLN A 34 -18.46 13.21 3.82
C GLN A 34 -18.94 11.75 3.91
N THR A 35 -18.24 10.81 3.27
CA THR A 35 -18.65 9.40 3.18
C THR A 35 -18.10 8.56 4.35
N TYR A 36 -16.85 8.80 4.76
CA TYR A 36 -16.12 7.94 5.70
C TYR A 36 -15.77 8.61 7.04
N GLY A 37 -16.00 9.92 7.16
CA GLY A 37 -15.69 10.70 8.37
C GLY A 37 -14.23 10.55 8.76
N ASP A 38 -13.98 10.20 10.02
CA ASP A 38 -12.64 10.02 10.59
C ASP A 38 -11.82 8.89 9.93
N ASN A 39 -12.48 8.00 9.18
CA ASN A 39 -11.79 6.93 8.44
C ASN A 39 -11.31 7.38 7.05
N ALA A 40 -11.54 8.64 6.67
CA ALA A 40 -11.08 9.19 5.40
C ALA A 40 -9.55 9.40 5.39
N LEU A 41 -8.98 9.46 4.19
CA LEU A 41 -7.59 9.87 4.01
C LEU A 41 -7.45 11.36 4.30
N SER A 42 -6.29 11.75 4.85
CA SER A 42 -5.97 13.17 5.01
C SER A 42 -5.86 13.89 3.66
N ASP A 43 -6.15 15.18 3.66
CA ASP A 43 -6.03 16.07 2.51
C ASP A 43 -4.63 16.02 1.86
N THR A 44 -3.57 15.96 2.67
CA THR A 44 -2.20 15.82 2.18
C THR A 44 -1.99 14.48 1.48
N THR A 45 -2.50 13.38 2.06
CA THR A 45 -2.45 12.06 1.41
C THR A 45 -3.20 12.08 0.07
N CYS A 46 -4.39 12.68 0.01
CA CYS A 46 -5.13 12.82 -1.24
C CYS A 46 -4.31 13.54 -2.32
N ARG A 47 -3.68 14.68 -1.98
CA ARG A 47 -2.81 15.42 -2.90
C ARG A 47 -1.62 14.61 -3.38
N ASP A 48 -0.97 13.86 -2.50
CA ASP A 48 0.20 13.06 -2.84
C ASP A 48 -0.16 11.93 -3.81
N TRP A 49 -1.29 11.26 -3.59
CA TRP A 49 -1.81 10.24 -4.51
C TRP A 49 -2.18 10.83 -5.88
N PHE A 50 -2.82 12.00 -5.90
CA PHE A 50 -3.10 12.69 -7.15
C PHE A 50 -1.83 13.08 -7.91
N ARG A 51 -0.75 13.46 -7.21
CA ARG A 51 0.56 13.70 -7.83
C ARG A 51 1.12 12.42 -8.47
N ARG A 52 1.00 11.27 -7.80
CA ARG A 52 1.41 9.97 -8.35
C ARG A 52 0.61 9.60 -9.60
N PHE A 53 -0.71 9.75 -9.57
CA PHE A 53 -1.56 9.46 -10.74
C PHE A 53 -1.24 10.35 -11.95
N LYS A 54 -0.91 11.62 -11.72
CA LYS A 54 -0.42 12.52 -12.80
C LYS A 54 0.89 12.05 -13.42
N ASN A 55 1.71 11.32 -12.66
CA ASN A 55 2.97 10.72 -13.12
C ASN A 55 2.77 9.29 -13.66
N ASN A 56 1.52 8.89 -13.97
CA ASN A 56 1.15 7.55 -14.44
C ASN A 56 1.52 6.40 -13.48
N ASP A 57 1.66 6.69 -12.18
CA ASP A 57 1.86 5.68 -11.14
C ASP A 57 0.52 5.33 -10.49
N PHE A 58 -0.07 4.21 -10.94
CA PHE A 58 -1.38 3.74 -10.50
C PHE A 58 -1.31 2.58 -9.49
N GLN A 59 -0.12 2.22 -8.99
CA GLN A 59 0.05 1.16 -8.00
C GLN A 59 -0.48 1.64 -6.64
N LEU A 60 -1.55 1.00 -6.15
CA LEU A 60 -2.28 1.43 -4.95
C LEU A 60 -1.62 0.94 -3.67
N GLU A 61 -0.85 -0.12 -3.75
CA GLU A 61 -0.03 -0.64 -2.69
C GLU A 61 1.17 0.28 -2.44
N ASP A 62 1.63 0.30 -1.18
CA ASP A 62 2.93 0.88 -0.91
C ASP A 62 3.99 -0.05 -1.51
N LYS A 63 4.93 0.50 -2.27
CA LYS A 63 6.09 -0.29 -2.73
C LYS A 63 6.78 -0.88 -1.52
N GLU A 64 7.16 -2.15 -1.61
CA GLU A 64 7.88 -2.82 -0.54
C GLU A 64 9.09 -1.96 -0.15
N ARG A 65 9.04 -1.38 1.05
CA ARG A 65 10.18 -0.63 1.57
C ARG A 65 11.19 -1.70 2.01
N LEU A 66 12.17 -1.96 1.17
CA LEU A 66 13.32 -2.78 1.52
C LEU A 66 14.09 -2.05 2.63
N THR A 67 13.70 -2.32 3.88
CA THR A 67 14.43 -1.86 5.06
C THR A 67 15.60 -2.78 5.32
N MET A 68 16.62 -2.29 6.03
CA MET A 68 17.75 -3.11 6.49
C MET A 68 17.26 -4.36 7.26
N LYS A 69 16.18 -4.23 8.03
CA LYS A 69 15.55 -5.34 8.76
C LYS A 69 14.94 -6.39 7.83
N THR A 70 14.30 -5.98 6.73
CA THR A 70 13.77 -6.91 5.72
C THR A 70 14.89 -7.59 4.93
N HIS A 71 15.98 -6.87 4.63
CA HIS A 71 17.20 -7.45 4.05
C HIS A 71 17.84 -8.50 4.98
N LEU A 72 18.12 -8.15 6.24
CA LEU A 72 18.74 -9.06 7.21
C LEU A 72 17.88 -10.31 7.44
N ARG A 73 16.56 -10.15 7.56
CA ARG A 73 15.64 -11.30 7.68
C ARG A 73 15.70 -12.21 6.45
N ARG A 74 15.81 -11.64 5.25
CA ARG A 74 15.94 -12.41 4.00
C ARG A 74 17.27 -13.16 3.95
N TYR A 75 18.38 -12.55 4.38
CA TYR A 75 19.67 -13.22 4.52
C TYR A 75 19.64 -14.35 5.55
N GLN A 76 19.09 -14.10 6.74
CA GLN A 76 18.93 -15.14 7.78
C GLN A 76 18.07 -16.32 7.31
N ASN A 77 17.01 -16.04 6.55
CA ASN A 77 16.16 -17.08 5.98
C ASN A 77 16.90 -17.91 4.91
N LEU A 78 17.73 -17.27 4.08
CA LEU A 78 18.59 -17.96 3.10
C LEU A 78 19.63 -18.83 3.81
N GLU A 79 20.32 -18.32 4.82
CA GLU A 79 21.26 -19.11 5.63
C GLU A 79 20.58 -20.33 6.26
N LYS A 80 19.38 -20.13 6.81
CA LYS A 80 18.59 -21.24 7.39
C LYS A 80 18.21 -22.27 6.33
N TYR A 81 17.82 -21.84 5.13
CA TYR A 81 17.51 -22.73 4.01
C TYR A 81 18.73 -23.53 3.57
N TYR A 82 19.89 -22.89 3.33
CA TYR A 82 21.11 -23.60 2.93
C TYR A 82 21.62 -24.55 4.01
N LYS A 83 21.49 -24.17 5.29
CA LYS A 83 21.79 -25.06 6.42
C LYS A 83 20.89 -26.29 6.43
N LEU A 84 19.58 -26.11 6.22
CA LEU A 84 18.62 -27.21 6.13
C LEU A 84 18.91 -28.12 4.93
N MET A 85 19.18 -27.53 3.76
CA MET A 85 19.51 -28.28 2.55
C MET A 85 20.82 -29.06 2.71
N SER A 86 21.87 -28.46 3.28
CA SER A 86 23.13 -29.15 3.56
C SER A 86 22.94 -30.33 4.50
N GLN A 87 22.11 -30.19 5.54
CA GLN A 87 21.76 -31.29 6.44
C GLN A 87 21.01 -32.41 5.72
N LEU A 88 20.08 -32.08 4.82
CA LEU A 88 19.35 -33.09 4.05
C LEU A 88 20.26 -33.87 3.09
N PHE A 89 21.25 -33.22 2.47
CA PHE A 89 22.22 -33.88 1.59
C PHE A 89 23.27 -34.72 2.34
N GLN A 90 23.49 -34.49 3.63
CA GLN A 90 24.42 -35.27 4.46
C GLN A 90 23.77 -36.52 5.10
N ASN A 91 22.43 -36.61 5.05
CA ASN A 91 21.66 -37.71 5.64
C ASN A 91 21.15 -38.72 4.57
N VAL A 92 21.79 -38.76 3.39
CA VAL A 92 21.55 -39.73 2.31
C VAL A 92 22.78 -40.61 2.13
#